data_AF-A0A956QRD4-F1
#
_entry.id   AF-A0A956QRD4-F1
#
_cell.length_a   1.000
_cell.length_b   1.000
_cell.length_c   1.000
_cell.angle_alpha   90.00
_cell.angle_beta   90.00
_cell.angle_gamma   90.00
#
_symmetry.space_group_name_H-M   'P 1'
#
loop_
_entity.id
_entity.type
_entity.pdbx_description
1 polymer ?
#
loop_
_entity_poly.entity_id
_entity_poly.type
_entity_poly.pdbx_seq_one_letter_code
_entity_poly.pdbx_strand_id
1 'polypeptide(L)'
;MNSQKSICLALSAAFVLASPLSALAKEKGDDWIKDTSQIGKSNGVIMSNQLLELGMFTGSTLRIQGEQALRLGDTDRAITVLQRSIEMEPLDMDGRILYASALEKKLLAQKERDPKLYNFVIKQWYFVSEKAEFADQKFQAIGHIQNLTGTLPKWYERKGKFLKRVLIPEDGSVKVAIGGGAKTQ
;
A
#
# COMPACT_ATOMS: atom_id res chain seq x y z
N MET A 1 -96.65 -23.71 -7.27
CA MET A 1 -96.94 -24.11 -5.87
C MET A 1 -95.65 -23.92 -5.08
N ASN A 2 -95.47 -22.78 -4.41
CA ASN A 2 -95.72 -22.59 -2.97
C ASN A 2 -95.22 -23.78 -2.16
N SER A 3 -94.16 -23.66 -1.36
CA SER A 3 -94.12 -23.03 -0.02
C SER A 3 -92.71 -23.33 0.54
N GLN A 4 -92.02 -22.64 1.44
CA GLN A 4 -92.20 -21.45 2.28
C GLN A 4 -90.82 -21.26 2.95
N LYS A 5 -90.18 -20.09 2.85
CA LYS A 5 -90.11 -19.01 3.86
C LYS A 5 -89.28 -19.28 5.14
N SER A 6 -88.53 -18.22 5.48
CA SER A 6 -88.08 -17.76 6.81
C SER A 6 -86.59 -18.00 7.13
N ILE A 7 -85.67 -17.02 7.02
CA ILE A 7 -85.51 -15.67 7.62
C ILE A 7 -84.74 -15.69 8.95
N CYS A 8 -83.85 -14.70 9.10
CA CYS A 8 -83.02 -14.24 10.25
C CYS A 8 -81.52 -14.57 10.08
N LEU A 9 -80.67 -13.76 9.42
CA LEU A 9 -80.19 -12.40 9.76
C LEU A 9 -79.75 -12.32 11.23
N ALA A 10 -78.45 -12.26 11.53
CA ALA A 10 -77.68 -11.05 11.86
C ALA A 10 -76.37 -11.54 12.56
N LEU A 11 -75.19 -10.91 12.62
CA LEU A 11 -74.71 -9.54 12.37
C LEU A 11 -73.14 -9.60 12.44
N SER A 12 -72.45 -8.78 11.63
CA SER A 12 -71.19 -8.03 11.95
C SER A 12 -69.94 -8.79 12.44
N ALA A 13 -68.88 -8.96 11.64
CA ALA A 13 -67.83 -7.99 11.28
C ALA A 13 -66.96 -7.46 12.45
N ALA A 14 -65.73 -7.97 12.58
CA ALA A 14 -64.56 -7.22 13.07
C ALA A 14 -63.23 -7.94 12.77
N PHE A 15 -62.21 -7.11 12.63
CA PHE A 15 -60.85 -7.27 12.13
C PHE A 15 -59.88 -7.83 13.22
N VAL A 16 -58.65 -8.24 12.83
CA VAL A 16 -57.39 -8.31 13.62
C VAL A 16 -56.84 -9.69 14.06
N LEU A 17 -55.68 -10.02 13.46
CA LEU A 17 -54.46 -10.73 13.93
C LEU A 17 -54.56 -12.07 14.68
N ALA A 18 -54.03 -13.12 14.05
CA ALA A 18 -53.19 -14.12 14.73
C ALA A 18 -52.41 -14.96 13.69
N SER A 19 -51.11 -14.73 13.55
CA SER A 19 -50.17 -15.74 13.05
C SER A 19 -49.86 -16.74 14.18
N PRO A 20 -49.58 -18.01 13.84
CA PRO A 20 -48.31 -18.54 14.32
C PRO A 20 -47.56 -19.39 13.28
N LEU A 21 -46.23 -19.31 13.41
CA LEU A 21 -45.19 -20.15 12.81
C LEU A 21 -45.14 -20.18 11.28
N SER A 22 -44.47 -19.16 10.72
CA SER A 22 -43.53 -19.44 9.63
C SER A 22 -42.57 -20.51 10.13
N ALA A 23 -42.81 -21.76 9.74
CA ALA A 23 -41.77 -22.77 9.76
C ALA A 23 -40.64 -22.21 8.90
N LEU A 24 -39.59 -21.75 9.58
CA LEU A 24 -38.30 -21.43 9.01
C LEU A 24 -37.83 -22.73 8.35
N ALA A 25 -38.17 -22.91 7.07
CA ALA A 25 -37.54 -23.90 6.23
C ALA A 25 -36.05 -23.60 6.33
N LYS A 26 -35.35 -24.53 6.98
CA LYS A 26 -33.91 -24.55 7.20
C LYS A 26 -33.25 -24.55 5.83
N GLU A 27 -33.09 -23.37 5.26
CA GLU A 27 -32.25 -23.18 4.10
C GLU A 27 -30.85 -23.58 4.57
N LYS A 28 -30.35 -24.65 3.97
CA LYS A 28 -28.99 -25.13 4.13
C LYS A 28 -28.09 -24.07 3.50
N GLY A 29 -27.94 -22.94 4.19
CA GLY A 29 -26.99 -21.89 3.87
C GLY A 29 -25.61 -22.47 4.10
N ASP A 30 -24.98 -22.90 3.02
CA ASP A 30 -23.57 -22.67 2.74
C ASP A 30 -22.64 -22.64 3.98
N ASP A 31 -22.01 -23.78 4.27
CA ASP A 31 -20.97 -23.99 5.30
C ASP A 31 -19.72 -23.06 5.17
N TRP A 32 -19.72 -22.11 4.23
CA TRP A 32 -18.64 -21.13 4.05
C TRP A 32 -18.84 -19.82 4.83
N ILE A 33 -20.06 -19.49 5.26
CA ILE A 33 -20.30 -18.33 6.15
C ILE A 33 -20.06 -18.77 7.59
N LYS A 34 -18.78 -19.00 7.92
CA LYS A 34 -18.35 -19.18 9.31
C LYS A 34 -18.38 -17.83 10.01
N ASP A 35 -18.89 -17.80 11.24
CA ASP A 35 -18.83 -16.62 12.10
C ASP A 35 -17.35 -16.24 12.35
N THR A 36 -16.86 -15.25 11.61
CA THR A 36 -15.48 -14.79 11.65
C THR A 36 -15.24 -13.80 12.79
N SER A 37 -16.21 -13.58 13.69
CA SER A 37 -16.07 -12.67 14.82
C SER A 37 -14.93 -13.04 15.78
N GLN A 38 -14.37 -14.25 15.69
CA GLN A 38 -13.16 -14.69 16.41
C GLN A 38 -11.87 -14.67 15.57
N ILE A 39 -11.97 -14.51 14.24
CA ILE A 39 -10.82 -14.49 13.33
C ILE A 39 -10.23 -13.08 13.35
N GLY A 40 -9.00 -12.94 13.84
CA GLY A 40 -8.32 -11.64 13.98
C GLY A 40 -8.43 -10.98 15.37
N LYS A 41 -9.13 -11.59 16.32
CA LYS A 41 -9.05 -11.20 17.75
C LYS A 41 -7.77 -11.76 18.36
N SER A 42 -6.62 -11.18 18.02
CA SER A 42 -5.42 -11.35 18.83
C SER A 42 -5.46 -10.35 20.00
N ASN A 43 -5.27 -10.83 21.23
CA ASN A 43 -5.27 -10.03 22.46
C ASN A 43 -4.03 -9.11 22.61
N GLY A 44 -3.49 -8.60 21.51
CA GLY A 44 -2.30 -7.75 21.55
C GLY A 44 -1.73 -7.51 20.17
N VAL A 45 -2.36 -6.62 19.41
CA VAL A 45 -1.65 -5.97 18.30
C VAL A 45 -0.65 -5.02 18.94
N ILE A 46 0.59 -5.48 19.12
CA ILE A 46 1.68 -4.61 19.56
C ILE A 46 1.91 -3.62 18.43
N MET A 47 1.57 -2.35 18.66
CA MET A 47 1.83 -1.29 17.71
C MET A 47 3.33 -1.04 17.66
N SER A 48 3.87 -0.68 16.50
CA SER A 48 5.31 -0.38 16.35
C SER A 48 5.80 0.66 17.36
N ASN A 49 4.92 1.58 17.80
CA ASN A 49 5.22 2.55 18.85
C ASN A 49 5.46 1.91 20.23
N GLN A 50 4.73 0.85 20.59
CA GLN A 50 4.95 0.12 21.84
C GLN A 50 6.26 -0.67 21.80
N LEU A 51 6.64 -1.21 20.64
CA LEU A 51 7.93 -1.89 20.48
C LEU A 51 9.13 -0.93 20.58
N LEU A 52 8.97 0.30 20.09
CA LEU A 52 9.96 1.38 20.24
C LEU A 52 10.07 1.86 21.70
N GLU A 53 8.96 1.93 22.42
CA GLU A 53 8.92 2.27 23.85
C GLU A 53 9.63 1.21 24.71
N LEU A 54 9.61 -0.05 24.27
CA LEU A 54 10.36 -1.16 24.85
C LEU A 54 11.86 -1.17 24.46
N GLY A 55 12.33 -0.19 23.67
CA GLY A 55 13.75 -0.03 23.32
C GLY A 55 14.28 -1.02 22.29
N MET A 56 13.42 -1.79 21.63
CA MET A 56 13.82 -2.78 20.61
C MET A 56 13.89 -2.12 19.23
N PHE A 57 14.99 -1.41 18.95
CA PHE A 57 15.24 -0.80 17.64
C PHE A 57 15.98 -1.79 16.73
N THR A 58 15.23 -2.58 15.95
CA THR A 58 15.80 -3.35 14.83
C THR A 58 15.56 -2.62 13.51
N GLY A 59 16.33 -2.91 12.46
CA GLY A 59 16.10 -2.31 11.14
C GLY A 59 14.68 -2.60 10.65
N SER A 60 14.21 -3.84 10.80
CA SER A 60 12.83 -4.22 10.45
C SER A 60 11.73 -3.39 11.16
N THR A 61 11.90 -3.02 12.44
CA THR A 61 10.90 -2.18 13.16
C THR A 61 10.88 -0.76 12.65
N LEU A 62 12.05 -0.20 12.34
CA LEU A 62 12.19 1.13 11.75
C LEU A 62 11.58 1.14 10.34
N ARG A 63 11.76 0.07 9.56
CA ARG A 63 11.10 -0.09 8.26
C ARG A 63 9.58 0.00 8.38
N ILE A 64 8.97 -0.74 9.32
CA ILE A 64 7.52 -0.70 9.53
C ILE A 64 7.08 0.72 9.94
N GLN A 65 7.81 1.38 10.83
CA GLN A 65 7.49 2.76 11.23
C GLN A 65 7.58 3.74 10.06
N GLY A 66 8.63 3.61 9.23
CA GLY A 66 8.79 4.41 8.01
C GLY A 66 7.65 4.19 7.02
N GLU A 67 7.18 2.95 6.88
CA GLU A 67 6.01 2.62 6.07
C GLU A 67 4.74 3.29 6.60
N GLN A 68 4.52 3.24 7.91
CA GLN A 68 3.37 3.94 8.54
C GLN A 68 3.46 5.45 8.31
N ALA A 69 4.63 6.05 8.46
CA ALA A 69 4.83 7.48 8.19
C ALA A 69 4.48 7.84 6.73
N LEU A 70 4.87 7.01 5.76
CA LEU A 70 4.48 7.18 4.35
C LEU A 70 2.97 7.06 4.13
N ARG A 71 2.29 6.16 4.84
CA ARG A 71 0.82 6.01 4.77
C ARG A 71 0.10 7.22 5.36
N LEU A 72 0.66 7.84 6.39
CA LEU A 72 0.16 9.07 7.00
C LEU A 72 0.50 10.34 6.20
N GLY A 73 1.28 10.21 5.12
CA GLY A 73 1.72 11.34 4.28
C GLY A 73 2.93 12.11 4.83
N ASP A 74 3.47 11.71 5.98
CA ASP A 74 4.66 12.32 6.58
C ASP A 74 5.94 11.78 5.91
N THR A 75 6.29 12.38 4.78
CA THR A 75 7.39 11.92 3.93
C THR A 75 8.76 12.23 4.56
N ASP A 76 8.91 13.35 5.25
CA ASP A 76 10.18 13.75 5.87
C ASP A 76 10.55 12.83 7.03
N ARG A 77 9.58 12.52 7.90
CA ARG A 77 9.79 11.55 8.97
C ARG A 77 10.12 10.17 8.42
N ALA A 78 9.41 9.73 7.37
CA ALA A 78 9.67 8.44 6.74
C ALA A 78 11.13 8.33 6.26
N ILE A 79 11.65 9.36 5.58
CA ILE A 79 13.03 9.39 5.10
C ILE A 79 14.02 9.22 6.25
N THR A 80 13.86 9.96 7.35
CA THR A 80 14.79 9.88 8.49
C THR A 80 14.77 8.50 9.15
N VAL A 81 13.59 7.92 9.36
CA VAL A 81 13.45 6.61 10.01
C VAL A 81 13.99 5.50 9.10
N LEU A 82 13.69 5.55 7.81
CA LEU A 82 14.16 4.56 6.83
C LEU A 82 15.67 4.65 6.57
N GLN A 83 16.26 5.84 6.66
CA GLN A 83 17.71 5.98 6.60
C GLN A 83 18.38 5.19 7.73
N ARG A 84 17.91 5.36 8.97
CA ARG A 84 18.43 4.60 10.13
C ARG A 84 18.21 3.09 9.97
N SER A 85 17.08 2.68 9.41
CA SER A 85 16.80 1.28 9.10
C SER A 85 17.88 0.67 8.19
N ILE A 86 18.28 1.38 7.13
CA ILE A 86 19.28 0.92 6.16
C ILE A 86 20.70 0.95 6.75
N GLU A 87 20.98 1.89 7.64
CA GLU A 87 22.25 1.93 8.37
C GLU A 87 22.42 0.71 9.29
N MET A 88 21.32 0.21 9.88
CA MET A 88 21.33 -1.02 10.67
C MET A 88 21.36 -2.29 9.82
N GLU A 89 20.56 -2.33 8.75
CA GLU A 89 20.38 -3.50 7.89
C GLU A 89 20.66 -3.12 6.42
N PRO A 90 21.94 -3.01 6.00
CA PRO A 90 22.30 -2.47 4.68
C PRO A 90 21.91 -3.38 3.51
N LEU A 91 21.69 -4.66 3.79
CA LEU A 91 21.30 -5.71 2.84
C LEU A 91 19.78 -5.94 2.82
N ASP A 92 18.99 -5.25 3.66
CA ASP A 92 17.53 -5.30 3.56
C ASP A 92 17.07 -4.52 2.31
N MET A 93 16.69 -5.27 1.27
CA MET A 93 16.25 -4.68 0.00
C MET A 93 14.88 -4.04 0.12
N ASP A 94 13.99 -4.59 0.94
CA ASP A 94 12.64 -4.05 1.12
C ASP A 94 12.71 -2.68 1.81
N GLY A 95 13.55 -2.55 2.84
CA GLY A 95 13.84 -1.27 3.48
C GLY A 95 14.42 -0.23 2.51
N ARG A 96 15.33 -0.66 1.62
CA ARG A 96 15.93 0.23 0.61
C ARG A 96 14.95 0.65 -0.48
N ILE A 97 14.09 -0.26 -0.96
CA ILE A 97 13.01 0.05 -1.92
C ILE A 97 12.06 1.08 -1.31
N LEU A 98 11.68 0.90 -0.05
CA LEU A 98 10.80 1.82 0.65
C LEU A 98 11.43 3.20 0.83
N TYR A 99 12.72 3.26 1.16
CA TYR A 99 13.48 4.51 1.26
C TYR A 99 13.62 5.22 -0.09
N ALA A 100 13.97 4.50 -1.15
CA ALA A 100 14.06 5.06 -2.49
C ALA A 100 12.71 5.64 -2.95
N SER A 101 11.62 4.93 -2.66
CA SER A 101 10.24 5.38 -2.92
C SER A 101 9.88 6.63 -2.13
N ALA A 102 10.29 6.73 -0.86
CA ALA A 102 10.07 7.92 -0.03
C ALA A 102 10.79 9.16 -0.61
N LEU A 103 12.05 9.00 -1.01
CA LEU A 103 12.84 10.06 -1.64
C LEU A 103 12.27 10.48 -3.00
N GLU A 104 11.81 9.52 -3.79
CA GLU A 104 11.15 9.78 -5.07
C GLU A 104 9.86 10.58 -4.87
N LYS A 105 9.02 10.21 -3.89
CA LYS A 105 7.84 10.99 -3.52
C LYS A 105 8.21 12.42 -3.12
N LYS A 106 9.26 12.61 -2.33
CA LYS A 106 9.76 13.94 -1.97
C LYS A 106 10.22 14.74 -3.20
N LEU A 107 10.94 14.11 -4.13
CA LEU A 107 11.37 14.72 -5.37
C LEU A 107 10.19 15.13 -6.26
N LEU A 108 9.15 14.31 -6.33
CA LEU A 108 7.94 14.58 -7.12
C LEU A 108 7.08 15.69 -6.52
N ALA A 109 7.06 15.82 -5.19
CA ALA A 109 6.35 16.88 -4.50
C ALA A 109 6.99 18.27 -4.66
N GLN A 110 8.30 18.32 -4.94
CA GLN A 110 9.02 19.58 -5.16
C GLN A 110 8.65 20.21 -6.51
N LYS A 111 8.38 21.53 -6.52
CA LYS A 111 8.11 22.32 -7.74
C LYS A 111 9.37 22.52 -8.59
N GLU A 112 10.50 22.80 -7.95
CA GLU A 112 11.83 22.79 -8.55
C GLU A 112 12.59 21.61 -7.99
N ARG A 113 12.96 20.67 -8.86
CA ARG A 113 13.55 19.40 -8.47
C ARG A 113 15.04 19.55 -8.26
N ASP A 114 15.51 19.18 -7.07
CA ASP A 114 16.92 19.23 -6.72
C ASP A 114 17.74 18.20 -7.52
N PRO A 115 18.75 18.62 -8.31
CA PRO A 115 19.61 17.69 -9.05
C PRO A 115 20.34 16.70 -8.14
N LYS A 116 20.74 17.14 -6.94
CA LYS A 116 21.40 16.29 -5.94
C LYS A 116 20.49 15.17 -5.44
N LEU A 117 19.23 15.50 -5.13
CA LEU A 117 18.23 14.53 -4.68
C LEU A 117 17.91 13.53 -5.81
N TYR A 118 17.74 14.01 -7.03
CA TYR A 118 17.52 13.17 -8.20
C TYR A 118 18.68 12.16 -8.41
N ASN A 119 19.92 12.65 -8.41
CA ASN A 119 21.11 11.81 -8.52
C ASN A 119 21.18 10.75 -7.43
N PHE A 120 20.80 11.13 -6.20
CA PHE A 120 20.78 10.21 -5.06
C PHE A 120 19.72 9.12 -5.23
N VAL A 121 18.49 9.47 -5.63
CA VAL A 121 17.39 8.52 -5.88
C VAL A 121 17.80 7.48 -6.93
N ILE A 122 18.36 7.92 -8.06
CA ILE A 122 18.82 6.99 -9.12
C ILE A 122 19.89 6.03 -8.59
N LYS A 123 20.84 6.52 -7.78
CA LYS A 123 21.87 5.66 -7.18
C LYS A 123 21.25 4.60 -6.26
N GLN A 124 20.22 4.96 -5.49
CA GLN A 124 19.51 4.00 -4.64
C GLN A 124 18.78 2.93 -5.46
N TRP A 125 17.99 3.33 -6.46
CA TRP A 125 17.28 2.38 -7.32
C TRP A 125 18.24 1.50 -8.12
N TYR A 126 19.35 2.06 -8.61
CA TYR A 126 20.38 1.29 -9.31
C TYR A 126 21.01 0.24 -8.37
N PHE A 127 21.29 0.61 -7.13
CA PHE A 127 21.80 -0.34 -6.13
C PHE A 127 20.84 -1.51 -5.91
N VAL A 128 19.53 -1.24 -5.76
CA VAL A 128 18.52 -2.30 -5.63
C VAL A 128 18.51 -3.20 -6.87
N SER A 129 18.53 -2.64 -8.09
CA SER A 129 18.54 -3.44 -9.32
C SER A 129 19.75 -4.37 -9.45
N GLU A 130 20.89 -3.98 -8.87
CA GLU A 130 22.14 -4.73 -8.91
C GLU A 130 22.24 -5.78 -7.80
N LYS A 131 21.76 -5.44 -6.59
CA LYS A 131 21.98 -6.22 -5.36
C LYS A 131 20.77 -7.02 -4.89
N ALA A 132 19.58 -6.77 -5.42
CA ALA A 132 18.42 -7.57 -5.08
C ALA A 132 18.66 -9.05 -5.43
N GLU A 133 18.16 -9.93 -4.57
CA GLU A 133 18.23 -11.37 -4.81
C GLU A 133 17.08 -11.79 -5.72
N PHE A 134 15.90 -11.21 -5.49
CA PHE A 134 14.68 -11.54 -6.20
C PHE A 134 14.49 -10.72 -7.48
N ALA A 135 13.96 -11.37 -8.52
CA ALA A 135 13.81 -10.76 -9.83
C ALA A 135 12.73 -9.67 -9.85
N ASP A 136 11.66 -9.84 -9.09
CA ASP A 136 10.58 -8.86 -8.92
C ASP A 136 11.09 -7.52 -8.37
N GLN A 137 11.91 -7.54 -7.32
CA GLN A 137 12.57 -6.36 -6.75
C GLN A 137 13.47 -5.67 -7.78
N LYS A 138 14.20 -6.46 -8.60
CA LYS A 138 15.01 -5.91 -9.70
C LYS A 138 14.16 -5.21 -10.74
N PHE A 139 13.09 -5.85 -11.19
CA PHE A 139 12.20 -5.28 -12.19
C PHE A 139 11.48 -4.03 -11.68
N GLN A 140 11.07 -4.02 -10.41
CA GLN A 140 10.51 -2.84 -9.76
C GLN A 140 11.51 -1.68 -9.82
N ALA A 141 12.75 -1.91 -9.38
CA ALA A 141 13.80 -0.89 -9.40
C ALA A 141 14.10 -0.38 -10.83
N ILE A 142 14.17 -1.28 -11.82
CA ILE A 142 14.38 -0.92 -13.22
C ILE A 142 13.22 -0.08 -13.75
N GLY A 143 11.98 -0.41 -13.38
CA GLY A 143 10.79 0.37 -13.74
C GLY A 143 10.87 1.81 -13.22
N HIS A 144 11.23 2.00 -11.94
CA HIS A 144 11.44 3.33 -11.37
C HIS A 144 12.58 4.10 -12.07
N ILE A 145 13.70 3.44 -12.37
CA ILE A 145 14.80 4.04 -13.14
C ILE A 145 14.33 4.48 -14.53
N GLN A 146 13.58 3.65 -15.22
CA GLN A 146 13.05 3.98 -16.54
C GLN A 146 12.10 5.18 -16.47
N ASN A 147 11.21 5.22 -15.48
CA ASN A 147 10.26 6.31 -15.30
C ASN A 147 10.96 7.64 -14.99
N LEU A 148 12.00 7.61 -14.16
CA LEU A 148 12.75 8.81 -13.78
C LEU A 148 13.61 9.35 -14.93
N THR A 149 14.28 8.44 -15.64
CA THR A 149 15.40 8.79 -16.54
C THR A 149 15.05 8.69 -18.01
N GLY A 150 13.95 8.03 -18.36
CA GLY A 150 13.55 7.70 -19.73
C GLY A 150 14.42 6.63 -20.41
N THR A 151 15.43 6.09 -19.72
CA THR A 151 16.35 5.11 -20.30
C THR A 151 16.51 3.90 -19.39
N LEU A 152 16.69 2.71 -19.98
CA LEU A 152 16.99 1.51 -19.21
C LEU A 152 18.50 1.27 -19.09
N PRO A 153 18.96 0.68 -17.97
CA PRO A 153 20.27 0.06 -17.91
C PRO A 153 20.35 -1.09 -18.92
N LYS A 154 21.38 -1.10 -19.76
CA LYS A 154 21.61 -2.25 -20.65
C LYS A 154 22.24 -3.39 -19.85
N TRP A 155 21.87 -4.63 -20.15
CA TRP A 155 22.38 -5.81 -19.44
C TRP A 155 23.91 -5.97 -19.50
N TYR A 156 24.56 -5.43 -20.53
CA TYR A 156 26.03 -5.42 -20.71
C TYR A 156 26.71 -4.11 -20.29
N GLU A 157 25.96 -3.15 -19.73
CA GLU A 157 26.50 -1.85 -19.34
C GLU A 157 27.05 -1.86 -17.91
N ARG A 158 28.31 -1.43 -17.74
CA ARG A 158 28.90 -1.26 -16.41
C ARG A 158 28.28 -0.07 -15.69
N LYS A 159 28.13 -0.18 -14.37
CA LYS A 159 27.62 0.85 -13.44
C LYS A 159 28.09 2.27 -13.74
N GLY A 160 29.40 2.46 -13.89
CA GLY A 160 29.96 3.79 -14.15
C GLY A 160 29.52 4.42 -15.48
N LYS A 161 29.27 3.61 -16.51
CA LYS A 161 28.82 4.10 -17.82
C LYS A 161 27.35 4.51 -17.79
N PHE A 162 26.51 3.71 -17.13
CA PHE A 162 25.10 4.02 -16.93
C PHE A 162 24.92 5.31 -16.11
N LEU A 163 25.59 5.40 -14.95
CA LEU A 163 25.48 6.56 -14.07
C LEU A 163 25.97 7.85 -14.74
N LYS A 164 27.07 7.81 -15.52
CA LYS A 164 27.54 8.99 -16.27
C LYS A 164 26.54 9.49 -17.33
N ARG A 165 25.70 8.60 -17.88
CA ARG A 165 24.68 8.98 -18.86
C ARG A 165 23.47 9.67 -18.21
N VAL A 166 23.13 9.24 -17.00
CA VAL A 166 21.84 9.57 -16.37
C VAL A 166 21.96 10.67 -15.31
N LEU A 167 23.10 10.74 -14.61
CA LEU A 167 23.31 11.74 -13.56
C LEU A 167 23.46 13.13 -14.15
N ILE A 168 22.85 14.10 -13.50
CA ILE A 168 22.84 15.51 -13.89
C ILE A 168 23.91 16.25 -13.08
N PRO A 169 24.60 17.28 -13.62
CA PRO A 169 25.52 18.10 -12.85
C PRO A 169 24.85 18.69 -11.60
N GLU A 170 25.55 18.66 -10.47
CA GLU A 170 25.02 19.14 -9.18
C GLU A 170 25.05 20.66 -9.02
N ASP A 171 25.63 21.37 -10.00
CA ASP A 171 25.80 22.82 -10.02
C ASP A 171 24.50 23.60 -10.36
N GLY A 172 23.37 22.90 -10.54
CA GLY A 172 22.08 23.52 -10.85
C GLY A 172 21.95 24.03 -12.29
N SER A 173 22.94 23.78 -13.14
CA SER A 173 22.99 24.24 -14.54
C SER A 173 21.94 23.58 -15.43
N VAL A 174 21.40 22.43 -15.03
CA VAL A 174 20.39 21.68 -15.79
C VAL A 174 19.20 21.36 -14.89
N LYS A 175 18.00 21.78 -15.32
CA LYS A 175 16.74 21.46 -14.65
C LYS A 175 16.43 19.97 -14.82
N VAL A 176 16.04 19.30 -13.73
CA VAL A 176 15.69 17.87 -13.74
C VAL A 176 14.37 17.66 -14.49
N ALA A 177 14.45 17.20 -15.74
CA ALA A 177 13.31 16.71 -16.50
C ALA A 177 13.16 15.21 -16.27
N ILE A 178 11.98 14.77 -15.83
CA ILE A 178 11.68 13.34 -15.69
C ILE A 178 11.37 12.78 -17.08
N GLY A 179 12.11 11.74 -17.45
CA GLY A 179 11.94 11.03 -18.72
C GLY A 179 10.78 10.05 -18.66
N GLY A 180 9.55 10.55 -18.64
CA GLY A 180 8.38 9.68 -18.56
C GLY A 180 7.15 10.47 -18.15
N GLY A 181 6.55 11.16 -19.12
CA GLY A 181 5.26 11.80 -18.93
C GLY A 181 4.26 10.80 -18.34
N ALA A 182 3.64 11.21 -17.23
CA ALA A 182 2.48 10.56 -16.66
C ALA A 182 1.47 10.26 -17.78
N LYS A 183 1.20 8.97 -18.01
CA LYS A 183 -0.14 8.55 -18.43
C LYS A 183 -0.87 8.11 -17.17
N THR A 184 -1.36 9.09 -16.41
CA THR A 184 -2.52 8.89 -15.54
C THR A 184 -3.68 8.45 -16.43
N GLN A 185 -4.16 7.23 -16.21
CA GLN A 185 -5.53 6.82 -16.52
C GLN A 185 -6.33 6.91 -15.23
#